data_AF-A0A355QEZ3-F1
#
_entry.id   AF-A0A355QEZ3-F1
#
_cell.length_a   1.000
_cell.length_b   1.000
_cell.length_c   1.000
_cell.angle_alpha   90.00
_cell.angle_beta   90.00
_cell.angle_gamma   90.00
#
_symmetry.space_group_name_H-M   'P 1'
#
loop_
_entity.id
_entity.type
_entity.pdbx_description
1 polymer ?
#
loop_
_entity_poly.entity_id
_entity_poly.type
_entity_poly.pdbx_seq_one_letter_code
_entity_poly.pdbx_strand_id
1 'polypeptide(L)' 'MAVHDLLDSALAVVDDVVSLRRQLHQHPELGLDEAARFAQVCAATLGEKSHVTLPSPVMGGEGFSMLLQRVPGAMALDR' A
#
# COMPACT_ATOMS: atom_id res chain seq x y z
N MET A 1 31.75 8.63 -10.44
CA MET A 1 30.48 9.34 -10.16
C MET A 1 30.52 9.73 -8.70
N ALA A 2 30.63 11.02 -8.40
CA ALA A 2 30.69 11.46 -7.01
C ALA A 2 29.29 11.36 -6.39
N VAL A 3 29.21 11.13 -5.08
CA VAL A 3 27.92 11.02 -4.36
C VAL A 3 27.06 12.29 -4.54
N HIS A 4 27.71 13.44 -4.69
CA HIS A 4 27.05 14.72 -4.95
C HIS A 4 26.33 14.73 -6.31
N ASP A 5 26.95 14.21 -7.37
CA ASP A 5 26.34 14.14 -8.71
C ASP A 5 25.04 13.31 -8.73
N LEU A 6 25.01 12.23 -7.93
CA LEU A 6 23.83 11.38 -7.80
C LEU A 6 22.72 12.06 -7.00
N LEU A 7 23.07 12.78 -5.92
CA LEU A 7 22.11 13.51 -5.11
C LEU A 7 21.47 14.66 -5.88
N ASP A 8 22.27 15.43 -6.61
CA ASP A 8 21.79 16.54 -7.45
C ASP A 8 20.84 16.04 -8.54
N SER A 9 21.18 14.91 -9.17
CA SER A 9 20.33 14.26 -10.17
C SER A 9 19.02 13.75 -9.58
N ALA A 10 19.04 13.19 -8.36
CA ALA A 10 17.84 12.71 -7.68
C ALA A 10 16.92 13.87 -7.24
N LEU A 11 17.50 14.96 -6.75
CA LEU A 11 16.75 16.17 -6.38
C LEU A 11 16.10 16.83 -7.60
N ALA A 12 16.76 16.80 -8.76
CA ALA A 12 16.23 17.37 -9.99
C ALA A 12 14.91 16.73 -10.47
N VAL A 13 14.59 15.49 -10.04
CA VAL A 13 13.37 14.76 -10.44
C VAL A 13 12.38 14.55 -9.29
N VAL A 14 12.70 15.03 -8.08
CA VAL A 14 11.95 14.65 -6.87
C VAL A 14 10.50 15.11 -6.91
N ASP A 15 10.24 16.31 -7.43
CA ASP A 15 8.89 16.88 -7.50
C ASP A 15 8.01 16.14 -8.50
N ASP A 16 8.56 15.74 -9.64
CA ASP A 16 7.86 14.95 -10.66
C ASP A 16 7.53 13.55 -10.12
N VAL A 17 8.48 12.90 -9.43
CA VAL A 17 8.25 11.61 -8.79
C VAL A 17 7.22 11.72 -7.66
N VAL A 18 7.25 12.78 -6.86
CA VAL A 18 6.26 13.07 -5.82
C VAL A 18 4.87 13.29 -6.41
N SER A 19 4.79 14.03 -7.52
CA SER A 19 3.55 14.29 -8.25
C SER A 19 2.98 13.01 -8.84
N LEU A 20 3.80 12.24 -9.55
CA LEU A 20 3.44 10.94 -10.11
C LEU A 20 2.98 9.97 -9.02
N ARG A 21 3.71 9.89 -7.91
CA ARG A 21 3.31 9.08 -6.75
C ARG A 21 1.94 9.50 -6.24
N ARG A 22 1.66 10.80 -6.09
CA ARG A 22 0.35 11.29 -5.64
C ARG A 22 -0.75 10.91 -6.62
N GLN A 23 -0.53 11.08 -7.92
CA GLN A 23 -1.49 10.69 -8.95
C GLN A 23 -1.79 9.19 -8.94
N LEU A 24 -0.76 8.35 -8.84
CA LEU A 24 -0.90 6.89 -8.75
C LEU A 24 -1.56 6.44 -7.45
N HIS A 25 -1.28 7.10 -6.32
CA HIS A 25 -1.97 6.81 -5.05
C HIS A 25 -3.42 7.28 -5.04
N GLN A 26 -3.74 8.34 -5.78
CA GLN A 26 -5.11 8.82 -5.96
C GLN A 26 -5.91 7.93 -6.91
N HIS A 27 -5.24 7.22 -7.83
CA HIS A 27 -5.86 6.36 -8.82
C HIS A 27 -5.08 5.04 -8.98
N PRO A 28 -5.07 4.18 -7.95
CA PRO A 28 -4.40 2.89 -8.07
C PRO A 28 -5.10 2.03 -9.13
N GLU A 29 -4.31 1.47 -10.04
CA GLU A 29 -4.79 0.44 -10.97
C GLU A 29 -4.83 -0.89 -10.21
N LEU A 30 -6.02 -1.29 -9.79
CA LEU A 30 -6.27 -2.57 -9.15
C LEU A 30 -7.02 -3.48 -10.13
N GLY A 31 -6.71 -4.79 -10.03
CA GLY A 31 -7.60 -5.85 -10.47
C GLY A 31 -8.99 -5.73 -9.83
N LEU A 32 -9.90 -6.61 -10.20
CA LEU A 32 -11.33 -6.47 -9.94
C LEU A 32 -11.74 -7.02 -8.55
N ASP A 33 -12.32 -6.18 -7.68
CA ASP A 33 -13.07 -6.52 -6.45
C ASP A 33 -12.34 -7.42 -5.42
N GLU A 34 -11.02 -7.41 -5.33
CA GLU A 34 -10.28 -8.40 -4.52
C GLU A 34 -10.44 -8.23 -3.01
N ALA A 35 -10.71 -7.03 -2.47
CA ALA A 35 -10.81 -6.86 -1.01
C ALA A 35 -12.05 -7.54 -0.41
N ALA A 36 -13.19 -7.50 -1.11
CA ALA A 36 -14.40 -8.18 -0.68
C ALA A 36 -14.22 -9.71 -0.71
N ARG A 37 -13.60 -10.23 -1.77
CA ARG A 37 -13.25 -11.66 -1.86
C ARG A 37 -12.25 -12.06 -0.77
N PHE A 38 -11.25 -11.22 -0.51
CA PHE A 38 -10.26 -11.45 0.56
C PHE A 38 -10.94 -11.56 1.92
N ALA A 39 -11.85 -10.64 2.26
CA ALA A 39 -12.62 -10.66 3.50
C ALA A 39 -13.44 -11.96 3.67
N GLN A 40 -14.12 -12.39 2.61
CA GLN A 40 -14.89 -13.65 2.60
C GLN A 40 -13.99 -14.87 2.85
N VAL A 41 -12.83 -14.95 2.19
CA VAL A 41 -11.88 -16.06 2.36
C VAL A 41 -11.32 -16.06 3.78
N CYS A 42 -10.95 -14.89 4.32
CA CYS A 42 -10.51 -14.75 5.71
C CYS A 42 -11.59 -15.23 6.68
N ALA A 43 -12.84 -14.77 6.55
CA ALA A 43 -13.94 -15.20 7.41
C ALA A 43 -14.16 -16.73 7.36
N ALA A 44 -14.18 -17.30 6.15
CA ALA A 44 -14.37 -18.74 5.96
C ALA A 44 -13.21 -19.60 6.50
N THR A 45 -11.97 -19.09 6.46
CA THR A 45 -10.77 -19.87 6.80
C THR A 45 -10.31 -19.66 8.24
N LEU A 46 -10.41 -18.43 8.74
CA LEU A 46 -9.84 -17.97 10.01
C LEU A 46 -10.93 -17.49 11.00
N GLY A 47 -12.20 -17.48 10.59
CA GLY A 47 -13.35 -17.07 11.40
C GLY A 47 -13.74 -15.61 11.22
N GLU A 48 -14.96 -15.27 11.63
CA GLU A 48 -15.62 -13.97 11.37
C GLU A 48 -14.83 -12.73 11.84
N LYS A 49 -13.96 -12.87 12.84
CA LYS A 49 -13.16 -11.76 13.42
C LYS A 49 -11.74 -11.66 12.85
N SER A 50 -11.46 -12.35 11.75
CA SER A 50 -10.10 -12.49 11.19
C SER A 50 -9.65 -11.36 10.28
N HIS A 51 -10.54 -10.44 9.92
CA HIS A 51 -10.23 -9.29 9.08
C HIS A 51 -10.91 -8.03 9.62
N VAL A 52 -10.38 -6.87 9.22
CA VAL A 52 -10.97 -5.56 9.51
C VAL A 52 -11.05 -4.78 8.21
N THR A 53 -12.23 -4.24 7.93
CA THR A 53 -12.44 -3.31 6.81
C THR A 53 -12.16 -1.89 7.27
N LEU A 54 -11.27 -1.19 6.55
CA LEU A 54 -10.95 0.20 6.85
C LEU A 54 -11.98 1.13 6.17
N PRO A 55 -12.61 2.08 6.89
CA PRO A 55 -13.64 2.96 6.32
C PRO A 55 -13.13 3.94 5.25
N SER A 56 -11.84 4.28 5.31
CA SER A 56 -11.14 5.08 4.30
C SER A 56 -9.79 4.42 4.08
N PRO A 57 -9.74 3.41 3.19
CA PRO A 57 -8.54 2.60 3.01
C PRO A 57 -7.43 3.45 2.38
N VAL A 58 -6.25 3.39 2.98
CA VAL A 58 -5.01 3.95 2.41
C VAL A 58 -4.00 2.82 2.29
N MET A 59 -3.11 2.91 1.30
CA MET A 59 -2.07 1.90 1.15
C MET A 59 -1.18 1.84 2.40
N GLY A 60 -0.89 0.61 2.84
CA GLY A 60 0.05 0.36 3.93
C GLY A 60 1.42 0.95 3.61
N GLY A 61 1.84 1.96 4.37
CA GLY A 61 3.19 2.51 4.31
C GLY A 61 4.15 1.77 5.24
N GLU A 62 5.28 2.42 5.57
CA GLU A 62 6.31 1.89 6.48
C GLU A 62 5.74 1.35 7.80
N GLY A 63 4.80 2.08 8.41
CA GLY A 63 4.16 1.66 9.66
C GLY A 63 3.42 0.32 9.56
N PHE A 64 2.83 0.00 8.39
CA PHE A 64 2.19 -1.29 8.16
C PHE A 64 3.23 -2.39 7.99
N SER A 65 4.32 -2.12 7.27
CA SER A 65 5.46 -3.04 7.14
C SER A 65 6.06 -3.41 8.50
N MET A 66 6.17 -2.45 9.42
CA MET A 66 6.63 -2.70 10.79
C MET A 66 5.65 -3.54 11.61
N LEU A 67 4.34 -3.36 11.41
CA LEU A 67 3.33 -4.18 12.06
C LEU A 67 3.45 -5.65 11.62
N LEU A 68 3.65 -5.89 10.32
CA LEU A 68 3.77 -7.23 9.75
C LEU A 68 5.00 -8.01 10.23
N GLN A 69 6.02 -7.31 10.74
CA GLN A 69 7.16 -7.98 11.41
C GLN A 69 6.77 -8.61 12.75
N ARG A 70 5.71 -8.12 13.39
CA ARG A 70 5.25 -8.56 14.73
C ARG A 70 4.02 -9.45 14.65
N VAL A 71 3.14 -9.18 13.70
CA VAL A 71 1.88 -9.90 13.51
C VAL A 71 1.80 -10.34 12.04
N PRO A 72 1.82 -11.65 11.75
CA PRO A 72 1.59 -12.13 10.40
C PRO A 72 0.24 -11.64 9.86
N GLY A 73 0.25 -11.07 8.67
CA GLY A 73 -0.96 -10.49 8.08
C GLY A 73 -0.74 -10.05 6.64
N ALA A 74 -1.83 -9.61 6.00
CA ALA A 74 -1.84 -9.05 4.67
C ALA A 74 -2.92 -7.97 4.58
N MET A 75 -2.81 -7.09 3.58
CA MET A 75 -3.80 -6.07 3.27
C MET A 75 -4.25 -6.24 1.82
N ALA A 76 -5.55 -6.23 1.61
CA ALA A 76 -6.17 -6.09 0.31
C ALA A 76 -6.87 -4.73 0.27
N LEU A 77 -6.66 -4.00 -0.81
CA LEU A 77 -7.28 -2.69 -1.05
C LEU A 77 -8.21 -2.83 -2.24
N ASP A 78 -9.29 -2.07 -2.21
CA ASP A 78 -10.22 -1.87 -3.33
C ASP A 78 -10.46 -0.36 -3.48
N ARG A 79 -11.12 0.06 -4.55
CA ARG A 79 -11.43 1.48 -4.79
C ARG A 79 -12.40 2.07 -3.77
#